data_AF-A0AAU3AES9-F1
#
_entry.id   AF-A0AAU3AES9-F1
#
_cell.length_a   1.000
_cell.length_b   1.000
_cell.length_c   1.000
_cell.angle_alpha   90.00
_cell.angle_beta   90.00
_cell.angle_gamma   90.00
#
_symmetry.space_group_name_H-M   'P 1'
#
loop_
_entity.id
_entity.type
_entity.pdbx_description
1 polymer ?
#
loop_
_entity_poly.entity_id
_entity_poly.type
_entity_poly.pdbx_seq_one_letter_code
_entity_poly.pdbx_strand_id
1 'polypeptide(L)' 'MESNEDSVVIGLIPAQDASRRLEMLTLEEAHDLLRLLQLIASEGPDELSQEAAWFAREIAARIPSEN' A
#
# COMPACT_ATOMS: atom_id res chain seq x y z
N MET A 1 -23.03 28.26 37.79
CA MET A 1 -23.78 27.28 36.99
C MET A 1 -22.87 26.86 35.86
N GLU A 2 -22.06 25.83 36.14
CA GLU A 2 -21.38 25.04 35.12
C GLU A 2 -22.42 24.15 34.45
N SER A 3 -22.40 24.09 33.12
CA SER A 3 -22.90 22.95 32.37
C SER A 3 -21.98 22.80 31.18
N ASN A 4 -20.94 22.02 31.45
CA ASN A 4 -19.94 21.51 30.54
C ASN A 4 -20.61 20.30 29.87
N GLU A 5 -21.15 20.46 28.66
CA GLU A 5 -21.78 19.35 27.94
C GLU A 5 -20.89 18.96 26.76
N ASP A 6 -20.18 17.88 27.03
CA ASP A 6 -19.84 16.78 26.14
C ASP A 6 -19.17 17.14 24.82
N SER A 7 -17.84 17.23 24.95
CA SER A 7 -16.91 16.67 23.97
C SER A 7 -17.54 15.44 23.33
N VAL A 8 -18.01 15.58 22.08
CA VAL A 8 -18.47 14.45 21.28
C VAL A 8 -17.27 13.54 21.15
N VAL A 9 -17.21 12.54 22.04
CA VAL A 9 -16.37 11.38 21.89
C VAL A 9 -16.90 10.75 20.62
N ILE A 10 -16.30 11.10 19.49
CA ILE A 10 -16.44 10.33 18.26
C ILE A 10 -15.86 8.99 18.65
N GLY A 11 -16.74 8.09 19.08
CA GLY A 11 -16.45 6.69 19.19
C GLY A 11 -15.93 6.30 17.83
N LEU A 12 -14.60 6.16 17.74
CA LEU A 12 -13.93 5.38 16.71
C LEU A 12 -14.43 3.96 16.91
N ILE A 13 -15.66 3.70 16.47
CA ILE A 13 -16.16 2.36 16.24
C ILE A 13 -15.10 1.76 15.32
N PRO A 14 -14.34 0.74 15.77
CA PRO A 14 -13.41 0.10 14.86
C PRO A 14 -14.29 -0.47 13.76
N ALA A 15 -14.12 0.03 12.54
CA ALA A 15 -14.71 -0.54 11.35
C ALA A 15 -14.10 -1.94 11.15
N GLN A 16 -14.51 -2.87 12.00
CA GLN A 16 -14.40 -4.30 11.78
C GLN A 16 -15.38 -4.57 10.63
N ASP A 17 -14.86 -5.09 9.51
CA ASP A 17 -15.60 -5.68 8.39
C ASP A 17 -16.03 -4.84 7.16
N ALA A 18 -15.13 -4.09 6.51
CA ALA A 18 -15.33 -3.74 5.09
C ALA A 18 -14.07 -3.52 4.23
N SER A 19 -12.89 -3.83 4.73
CA SER A 19 -11.69 -3.87 3.89
C SER A 19 -10.86 -5.03 4.40
N ARG A 20 -10.97 -6.18 3.73
CA ARG A 20 -10.00 -7.26 3.89
C ARG A 20 -8.65 -6.63 3.58
N ARG A 21 -7.88 -6.29 4.62
CA ARG A 21 -6.52 -5.81 4.43
C ARG A 21 -5.83 -6.91 3.65
N LEU A 22 -5.24 -6.55 2.51
CA LEU A 22 -4.43 -7.48 1.74
C LEU A 22 -3.46 -8.16 2.71
N GLU A 23 -3.39 -9.49 2.62
CA GLU A 23 -2.40 -10.24 3.37
C GLU A 23 -1.01 -9.68 3.01
N MET A 24 -0.15 -9.59 4.01
CA MET A 24 1.20 -9.08 3.79
C MET A 24 1.94 -10.06 2.87
N LEU A 25 2.57 -9.53 1.83
CA LEU A 25 3.45 -10.31 0.96
C LEU A 25 4.63 -10.85 1.78
N THR A 26 5.02 -12.08 1.48
CA THR A 26 6.34 -12.60 1.84
C THR A 26 7.44 -11.82 1.11
N LEU A 27 8.69 -11.97 1.56
CA LEU A 27 9.83 -11.33 0.91
C LEU A 27 9.96 -11.77 -0.55
N GLU A 28 9.84 -13.07 -0.81
CA GLU A 28 9.88 -13.66 -2.15
C GLU A 28 8.77 -13.10 -3.06
N GLU A 29 7.52 -13.09 -2.58
CA GLU A 29 6.40 -12.52 -3.34
C GLU A 29 6.59 -11.02 -3.61
N ALA A 30 7.20 -10.28 -2.69
CA ALA A 30 7.49 -8.86 -2.88
C ALA A 30 8.55 -8.66 -3.99
N HIS A 31 9.58 -9.50 -4.04
CA HIS A 31 10.57 -9.51 -5.13
C HIS A 31 9.95 -9.89 -6.47
N ASP A 32 9.10 -10.91 -6.50
CA ASP A 32 8.41 -11.33 -7.73
C ASP A 32 7.47 -10.25 -8.25
N LEU A 33 6.70 -9.62 -7.37
CA LEU A 33 5.85 -8.48 -7.72
C LEU A 33 6.69 -7.31 -8.26
N LEU A 34 7.82 -7.01 -7.61
CA LEU A 34 8.72 -5.96 -8.08
C LEU A 34 9.24 -6.27 -9.50
N ARG A 35 9.66 -7.51 -9.76
CA ARG A 35 10.11 -7.95 -11.09
C ARG A 35 9.00 -7.80 -12.14
N LEU A 36 7.76 -8.17 -11.80
CA LEU A 36 6.62 -8.04 -12.71
C LEU A 36 6.35 -6.56 -13.05
N LEU A 37 6.37 -5.68 -12.06
CA LEU A 37 6.15 -4.24 -12.28
C LEU A 37 7.25 -3.62 -13.14
N GLN A 38 8.50 -4.04 -12.94
CA GLN A 38 9.62 -3.62 -13.78
C GLN A 38 9.47 -4.10 -15.24
N LEU A 39 8.96 -5.32 -15.43
CA LEU A 39 8.69 -5.86 -16.76
C LEU A 39 7.63 -5.01 -17.47
N ILE A 40 6.49 -4.75 -16.81
CA ILE A 40 5.42 -3.91 -17.35
C ILE A 40 5.94 -2.50 -17.66
N ALA A 41 6.69 -1.90 -16.73
CA ALA A 41 7.31 -0.58 -16.93
C ALA A 41 8.26 -0.50 -18.14
N SER A 42 8.78 -1.64 -18.61
CA SER A 42 9.67 -1.72 -19.77
C SER A 42 8.97 -1.91 -21.10
N GLU A 43 7.66 -2.17 -21.12
CA GLU A 43 6.91 -2.47 -22.35
C GLU A 43 6.68 -1.24 -23.22
N GLY A 44 6.61 -0.02 -22.64
CA GLY A 44 6.46 1.20 -23.44
C GLY A 44 6.31 2.48 -22.63
N PRO A 45 6.01 3.62 -23.29
CA PRO A 45 5.80 4.92 -22.63
C PRO A 45 4.32 5.16 -22.25
N ASP A 46 3.48 4.14 -22.24
CA ASP A 46 2.06 4.31 -21.93
C ASP A 46 1.82 4.62 -20.45
N GLU A 47 0.59 4.99 -20.11
CA GLU A 47 0.20 5.36 -18.75
C GLU A 47 0.43 4.20 -17.79
N LEU A 48 0.09 2.98 -18.21
CA LEU A 48 0.28 1.77 -17.40
C LEU A 48 1.74 1.52 -17.07
N SER A 49 2.66 1.67 -18.03
CA SER A 49 4.10 1.52 -17.80
C SER A 49 4.64 2.57 -16.83
N GLN A 50 4.14 3.81 -16.92
CA GLN A 50 4.53 4.88 -16.00
C GLN A 50 4.04 4.63 -14.57
N GLU A 51 2.79 4.17 -14.40
CA GLU A 51 2.27 3.75 -13.10
C GLU A 51 3.04 2.56 -12.54
N ALA A 52 3.33 1.55 -13.37
CA ALA A 52 4.12 0.40 -12.97
C ALA A 52 5.53 0.81 -12.52
N ALA A 53 6.18 1.76 -13.20
CA ALA A 53 7.47 2.29 -12.81
C ALA A 53 7.41 3.00 -11.44
N TRP A 54 6.35 3.77 -11.19
CA TRP A 54 6.13 4.42 -9.90
C TRP A 54 5.97 3.39 -8.78
N PHE A 55 5.12 2.38 -8.97
CA PHE A 55 4.92 1.30 -7.99
C PHE A 55 6.21 0.50 -7.76
N ALA A 56 6.96 0.16 -8.82
CA ALA A 56 8.22 -0.54 -8.70
C ALA A 56 9.22 0.23 -7.82
N ARG A 57 9.32 1.55 -7.99
CA ARG A 57 10.18 2.40 -7.16
C ARG A 57 9.75 2.40 -5.69
N GLU A 58 8.45 2.55 -5.45
CA GLU A 58 7.90 2.56 -4.10
C GLU A 58 8.13 1.21 -3.40
N ILE A 59 7.90 0.11 -4.10
CA ILE A 59 8.10 -1.23 -3.55
C ILE A 59 9.58 -1.52 -3.31
N ALA A 60 10.47 -1.20 -4.26
CA ALA A 60 11.91 -1.38 -4.11
C ALA A 60 12.49 -0.63 -2.89
N ALA A 61 11.94 0.54 -2.54
CA ALA A 61 12.37 1.28 -1.36
C ALA A 61 11.99 0.60 -0.03
N ARG A 62 11.06 -0.37 -0.05
CA ARG A 62 10.52 -1.07 1.13
C ARG A 62 11.00 -2.53 1.25
N ILE A 63 11.61 -3.08 0.20
CA ILE A 63 12.11 -4.46 0.16
C ILE A 63 13.61 -4.48 0.51
N PRO A 64 14.05 -5.30 1.47
CA PRO A 64 15.46 -5.57 1.71
C PRO A 64 16.14 -6.16 0.47
N SER A 65 17.36 -5.71 0.14
CA SER A 65 18.15 -6.35 -0.92
C SER A 65 18.41 -7.83 -0.61
N GLU A 66 18.31 -8.71 -1.61
CA GLU A 66 18.80 -10.09 -1.49
C GLU A 66 20.31 -10.06 -1.23
N ASN A 67 20.75 -10.82 -0.20
CA ASN A 67 22.15 -10.95 0.22
C ASN A 67 22.81 -12.15 -0.46
#